data_AF-A0A0P9D089-F1
#
_entry.id   AF-A0A0P9D089-F1
#
_cell.length_a   1.000
_cell.length_b   1.000
_cell.length_c   1.000
_cell.angle_alpha   90.00
_cell.angle_beta   90.00
_cell.angle_gamma   90.00
#
_symmetry.space_group_name_H-M   'P 1'
#
loop_
_entity.id
_entity.type
_entity.pdbx_description
1 polymer ?
#
loop_
_entity_poly.entity_id
_entity_poly.type
_entity_poly.pdbx_seq_one_letter_code
_entity_poly.pdbx_strand_id
1 'polypeptide(L)'
;MTIAQSNFLNEPNPGVIDQDEINAVLWRACDTFRGTIDPSEYKNYILVMLFLKYISDVWREHYALLKQQYGDDDRRIRRQLQYERFVLPDGSDYYTLYNQRNEANVGELINIALEAIEEANKEKLEGVFRNIDFNSEAALGRTRQRNERLKHLLEDFHDPRLD
;
A
#
# COMPACT_ATOMS: atom_id res chain seq x y z
N MET A 1 -23.70 9.99 50.70
CA MET A 1 -24.77 9.87 49.69
C MET A 1 -24.48 10.99 48.68
N THR A 2 -23.52 10.90 47.74
CA THR A 2 -23.37 9.96 46.58
C THR A 2 -24.67 9.98 45.76
N ILE A 3 -24.81 10.24 44.45
CA ILE A 3 -24.00 10.29 43.20
C ILE A 3 -24.85 11.24 42.27
N ALA A 4 -24.35 12.09 41.36
CA ALA A 4 -23.89 11.69 40.04
C ALA A 4 -23.28 12.87 39.27
N GLN A 5 -21.96 12.81 39.08
CA GLN A 5 -21.35 13.35 37.88
C GLN A 5 -21.69 12.37 36.76
N SER A 6 -22.49 12.80 35.80
CA SER A 6 -22.81 12.04 34.61
C SER A 6 -21.54 11.86 33.79
N ASN A 7 -21.06 10.62 33.73
CA ASN A 7 -20.09 10.13 32.76
C ASN A 7 -20.58 10.47 31.34
N PHE A 8 -19.99 11.49 30.72
CA PHE A 8 -19.94 11.54 29.28
C PHE A 8 -19.01 10.41 28.84
N LEU A 9 -19.62 9.42 28.22
CA LEU A 9 -18.98 8.24 27.66
C LEU A 9 -17.88 8.69 26.69
N ASN A 10 -16.68 8.16 26.88
CA ASN A 10 -15.65 8.12 25.85
C ASN A 10 -16.24 7.43 24.62
N GLU A 11 -16.62 8.20 23.61
CA GLU A 11 -16.76 7.62 22.28
C GLU A 11 -15.35 7.20 21.81
N PRO A 12 -15.19 6.02 21.20
CA PRO A 12 -13.92 5.65 20.61
C PRO A 12 -13.59 6.66 19.52
N ASN A 13 -12.47 7.37 19.67
CA ASN A 13 -11.95 8.31 18.67
C ASN A 13 -11.60 7.50 17.40
N PRO A 14 -12.31 7.67 16.26
CA PRO A 14 -12.16 6.82 15.09
C PRO A 14 -10.94 7.18 14.23
N GLY A 15 -9.83 7.60 14.83
CA GLY A 15 -8.73 8.18 14.06
C GLY A 15 -7.36 8.20 14.73
N VAL A 16 -7.12 7.39 15.76
CA VAL A 16 -5.75 7.16 16.23
C VAL A 16 -5.30 5.84 15.62
N ILE A 17 -4.64 5.92 14.46
CA ILE A 17 -3.85 4.78 13.98
C ILE A 17 -2.78 4.55 15.03
N ASP A 18 -2.80 3.40 15.69
CA ASP A 18 -1.83 3.10 16.74
C ASP A 18 -0.45 3.02 16.09
N GLN A 19 0.41 4.00 16.43
CA GLN A 19 1.77 4.09 15.95
C GLN A 19 2.53 2.78 16.22
N ASP A 20 2.22 2.10 17.32
CA ASP A 20 2.83 0.83 17.69
C ASP A 20 2.35 -0.32 16.80
N GLU A 21 1.12 -0.29 16.29
CA GLU A 21 0.60 -1.26 15.32
C GLU A 21 1.19 -1.06 13.92
N ILE A 22 1.28 0.19 13.45
CA ILE A 22 2.00 0.52 12.20
C ILE A 22 3.44 0.02 12.31
N ASN A 23 4.12 0.38 13.40
CA ASN A 23 5.49 -0.04 13.64
C ASN A 23 5.60 -1.56 13.66
N ALA A 24 4.69 -2.27 14.34
CA ALA A 24 4.70 -3.73 14.40
C ALA A 24 4.50 -4.39 13.03
N VAL A 25 3.67 -3.82 12.15
CA VAL A 25 3.51 -4.33 10.78
C VAL A 25 4.75 -4.03 9.94
N LEU A 26 5.29 -2.82 10.02
CA LEU A 26 6.55 -2.46 9.35
C LEU A 26 7.70 -3.37 9.81
N TRP A 27 7.77 -3.69 11.09
CA TRP A 27 8.74 -4.63 11.65
C TRP A 27 8.56 -6.05 11.10
N ARG A 28 7.33 -6.54 10.92
CA ARG A 28 7.09 -7.86 10.28
C ARG A 28 7.47 -7.89 8.80
N ALA A 29 7.11 -6.85 8.05
CA ALA A 29 7.57 -6.70 6.66
C ALA A 29 9.11 -6.64 6.58
N CYS A 30 9.77 -6.03 7.57
CA CYS A 30 11.22 -6.06 7.70
C CYS A 30 11.77 -7.46 8.02
N ASP A 31 11.05 -8.27 8.80
CA ASP A 31 11.44 -9.65 9.13
C ASP A 31 11.44 -10.55 7.89
N THR A 32 10.50 -10.34 6.95
CA THR A 32 10.47 -11.02 5.64
C THR A 32 11.76 -10.85 4.83
N PHE A 33 12.48 -9.73 5.04
CA PHE A 33 13.75 -9.45 4.37
C PHE A 33 14.99 -9.70 5.25
N ARG A 34 14.83 -9.92 6.56
CA ARG A 34 15.95 -9.99 7.50
C ARG A 34 16.83 -11.21 7.22
N GLY A 35 18.15 -10.98 7.09
CA GLY A 35 19.17 -12.02 6.95
C GLY A 35 19.56 -12.40 5.52
N THR A 36 19.01 -11.72 4.51
CA THR A 36 19.25 -12.08 3.09
C THR A 36 19.47 -10.91 2.14
N ILE A 37 19.17 -9.68 2.58
CA ILE A 37 19.39 -8.43 1.84
C ILE A 37 20.07 -7.44 2.78
N ASP A 38 20.93 -6.56 2.26
CA ASP A 38 21.49 -5.46 3.04
C ASP A 38 20.37 -4.53 3.58
N PRO A 39 20.44 -4.10 4.86
CA PRO A 39 19.45 -3.20 5.45
C PRO A 39 19.17 -1.89 4.72
N SER A 40 20.17 -1.36 4.02
CA SER A 40 20.02 -0.15 3.23
C SER A 40 19.18 -0.36 1.96
N GLU A 41 19.17 -1.58 1.40
CA GLU A 41 18.42 -1.89 0.19
C GLU A 41 16.96 -2.24 0.49
N TYR A 42 16.70 -3.17 1.43
CA TYR A 42 15.32 -3.61 1.69
C TYR A 42 14.42 -2.48 2.21
N LYS A 43 14.98 -1.48 2.91
CA LYS A 43 14.25 -0.31 3.39
C LYS A 43 13.50 0.39 2.26
N ASN A 44 14.12 0.53 1.09
CA ASN A 44 13.50 1.25 -0.02
C ASN A 44 12.33 0.45 -0.61
N TYR A 45 12.43 -0.89 -0.71
CA TYR A 45 11.32 -1.73 -1.15
C TYR A 45 10.12 -1.65 -0.20
N ILE A 46 10.38 -1.67 1.12
CA ILE A 46 9.33 -1.51 2.14
C ILE A 46 8.67 -0.13 2.04
N LEU A 47 9.46 0.94 1.89
CA LEU A 47 8.91 2.29 1.76
C LEU A 47 8.06 2.47 0.52
N VAL A 48 8.47 1.90 -0.63
CA VAL A 48 7.68 1.93 -1.86
C VAL A 48 6.39 1.12 -1.70
N MET A 49 6.45 -0.06 -1.09
CA MET A 49 5.25 -0.87 -0.85
C MET A 49 4.28 -0.17 0.12
N LEU A 50 4.80 0.46 1.18
CA LEU A 50 4.01 1.27 2.10
C LEU A 50 3.33 2.44 1.39
N PHE A 51 4.08 3.16 0.55
CA PHE A 51 3.53 4.24 -0.26
C PHE A 51 2.40 3.74 -1.18
N LEU A 52 2.61 2.61 -1.85
CA LEU A 52 1.63 1.99 -2.73
C LEU A 52 0.36 1.56 -1.98
N LYS A 53 0.49 0.92 -0.81
CA LYS A 53 -0.65 0.56 0.06
C LYS A 53 -1.41 1.83 0.47
N TYR A 54 -0.71 2.84 0.98
CA TYR A 54 -1.29 4.11 1.41
C TYR A 54 -2.13 4.79 0.31
N ILE A 55 -1.58 4.98 -0.90
CA ILE A 55 -2.35 5.63 -1.98
C ILE A 55 -3.54 4.78 -2.43
N SER A 56 -3.42 3.45 -2.35
CA SER A 56 -4.50 2.53 -2.71
C SER A 56 -5.65 2.55 -1.70
N ASP A 57 -5.32 2.69 -0.41
CA ASP A 57 -6.31 2.80 0.66
C ASP A 57 -7.10 4.10 0.57
N VAL A 58 -6.40 5.23 0.45
CA VAL A 58 -7.01 6.55 0.26
C VAL A 58 -7.92 6.54 -0.96
N TRP A 59 -7.47 5.96 -2.07
CA TRP A 59 -8.28 5.86 -3.28
C TRP A 59 -9.53 5.01 -3.07
N ARG A 60 -9.43 3.85 -2.40
CA ARG A 60 -10.59 2.97 -2.11
C ARG A 60 -11.60 3.64 -1.18
N GLU A 61 -11.13 4.33 -0.14
CA GLU A 61 -11.98 5.06 0.78
C GLU A 61 -12.76 6.15 0.04
N HIS A 62 -12.07 6.99 -0.74
CA HIS A 62 -12.70 8.05 -1.51
C HIS A 62 -13.63 7.50 -2.61
N TYR A 63 -13.25 6.41 -3.28
CA TYR A 63 -14.14 5.72 -4.22
C TYR A 63 -15.43 5.27 -3.53
N ALA A 64 -15.35 4.69 -2.33
CA ALA A 64 -16.53 4.24 -1.58
C ALA A 64 -17.43 5.42 -1.19
N LEU A 65 -16.86 6.55 -0.76
CA LEU A 65 -17.60 7.78 -0.44
C LEU A 65 -18.31 8.35 -1.68
N LEU A 66 -17.59 8.44 -2.80
CA LEU A 66 -18.14 8.94 -4.06
C LEU A 66 -19.22 7.99 -4.61
N LYS A 67 -19.07 6.68 -4.41
CA LYS A 67 -20.08 5.68 -4.76
C LYS A 67 -21.36 5.85 -3.94
N GLN A 68 -21.26 6.18 -2.65
CA GLN A 68 -22.44 6.54 -1.85
C GLN A 68 -23.13 7.80 -2.38
N GLN A 69 -22.36 8.77 -2.87
CA GLN A 69 -22.90 10.04 -3.39
C GLN A 69 -23.49 9.93 -4.80
N TYR A 70 -22.87 9.15 -5.69
CA TYR A 70 -23.19 9.11 -7.12
C TYR A 70 -23.76 7.77 -7.60
N GLY A 71 -23.92 6.78 -6.71
CA GLY A 71 -24.40 5.45 -7.06
C GLY A 71 -23.42 4.73 -7.99
N ASP A 72 -23.93 4.03 -9.00
CA ASP A 72 -23.11 3.22 -9.92
C ASP A 72 -22.59 4.01 -11.15
N ASP A 73 -22.58 5.36 -11.12
CA ASP A 73 -21.95 6.17 -12.17
C ASP A 73 -20.42 6.18 -12.02
N ASP A 74 -19.81 5.03 -12.31
CA ASP A 74 -18.36 4.78 -12.18
C ASP A 74 -17.53 5.79 -12.99
N ARG A 75 -18.02 6.21 -14.16
CA ARG A 75 -17.34 7.24 -14.97
C ARG A 75 -17.26 8.57 -14.24
N ARG A 76 -18.32 8.97 -13.54
CA ARG A 76 -18.33 10.21 -12.73
C ARG A 76 -17.44 10.08 -11.52
N ILE A 77 -17.45 8.94 -10.83
CA ILE A 77 -16.60 8.66 -9.67
C ILE A 77 -15.12 8.77 -10.08
N ARG A 78 -14.72 8.07 -11.14
CA ARG A 78 -13.34 8.09 -11.66
C ARG A 78 -12.88 9.49 -12.06
N ARG A 79 -13.78 10.31 -12.63
CA ARG A 79 -13.46 11.71 -12.95
C ARG A 79 -13.16 12.54 -11.70
N GLN A 80 -13.86 12.30 -10.59
CA GLN A 80 -13.56 12.99 -9.34
C GLN A 80 -12.22 12.53 -8.76
N LEU A 81 -11.91 11.24 -8.84
CA LEU A 81 -10.65 10.68 -8.35
C LEU A 81 -9.41 11.17 -9.12
N GLN A 82 -9.58 11.76 -10.32
CA GLN A 82 -8.47 12.43 -11.04
C GLN A 82 -7.95 13.70 -10.33
N TYR A 83 -8.74 14.26 -9.40
CA TYR A 83 -8.33 15.43 -8.61
C TYR A 83 -7.66 15.05 -7.29
N GLU A 84 -7.49 13.76 -7.01
CA GLU A 84 -6.74 13.30 -5.85
C GLU A 84 -5.28 13.74 -5.90
N ARG A 85 -4.64 13.74 -4.72
CA ARG A 85 -3.22 14.10 -4.62
C ARG A 85 -2.35 13.22 -5.53
N PHE A 86 -2.69 11.95 -5.65
CA PHE A 86 -2.06 11.02 -6.58
C PHE A 86 -3.12 10.36 -7.44
N VAL A 87 -2.91 10.36 -8.75
CA VAL A 87 -3.72 9.61 -9.70
C VAL A 87 -3.28 8.15 -9.63
N LEU A 88 -4.22 7.24 -9.37
CA LEU A 88 -3.98 5.80 -9.36
C LEU A 88 -4.53 5.19 -10.65
N PRO A 89 -3.68 4.78 -11.61
CA PRO A 89 -4.14 4.15 -12.84
C PRO A 89 -4.81 2.80 -12.59
N ASP A 90 -5.67 2.41 -13.52
CA ASP A 90 -6.41 1.15 -13.43
C ASP A 90 -5.47 -0.04 -13.36
N GLY A 91 -5.73 -0.93 -12.40
CA GLY A 91 -4.94 -2.13 -12.18
C GLY A 91 -3.55 -1.89 -11.57
N SER A 92 -3.22 -0.65 -11.21
CA SER A 92 -1.96 -0.32 -10.53
C SER A 92 -2.09 -0.25 -9.00
N ASP A 93 -3.28 -0.52 -8.46
CA ASP A 93 -3.52 -0.50 -7.03
C ASP A 93 -2.94 -1.73 -6.32
N TYR A 94 -2.66 -1.56 -5.03
CA TYR A 94 -2.13 -2.59 -4.15
C TYR A 94 -2.96 -3.88 -4.17
N TYR A 95 -4.29 -3.78 -4.20
CA TYR A 95 -5.18 -4.94 -4.09
C TYR A 95 -5.20 -5.76 -5.38
N THR A 96 -5.07 -5.10 -6.54
CA THR A 96 -4.83 -5.79 -7.81
C THR A 96 -3.55 -6.63 -7.74
N LEU A 97 -2.44 -6.06 -7.26
CA LEU A 97 -1.17 -6.78 -7.11
C LEU A 97 -1.25 -7.89 -6.06
N TYR A 98 -1.92 -7.66 -4.94
CA TYR A 98 -2.15 -8.68 -3.92
C TYR A 98 -2.90 -9.90 -4.47
N ASN A 99 -3.91 -9.68 -5.32
CA ASN A 99 -4.65 -10.76 -5.97
C ASN A 99 -3.76 -11.55 -6.95
N GLN A 100 -2.74 -10.91 -7.52
CA GLN A 100 -1.77 -11.48 -8.44
C GLN A 100 -0.49 -11.98 -7.74
N ARG A 101 -0.44 -12.01 -6.40
CA ARG A 101 0.80 -12.34 -5.65
C ARG A 101 1.39 -13.73 -5.91
N ASN A 102 0.61 -14.65 -6.47
CA ASN A 102 1.07 -16.00 -6.82
C ASN A 102 1.52 -16.12 -8.30
N GLU A 103 1.44 -15.04 -9.08
CA GLU A 103 1.86 -15.02 -10.48
C GLU A 103 3.38 -15.20 -10.62
N ALA A 104 3.79 -15.91 -11.66
CA ALA A 104 5.20 -16.18 -11.91
C ALA A 104 6.03 -14.91 -12.17
N ASN A 105 5.37 -13.84 -12.64
CA ASN A 105 5.96 -12.54 -12.94
C ASN A 105 5.51 -11.43 -11.97
N VAL A 106 5.17 -11.77 -10.71
CA VAL A 106 4.74 -10.78 -9.70
C VAL A 106 5.67 -9.56 -9.57
N GLY A 107 7.00 -9.74 -9.66
CA GLY A 107 7.94 -8.61 -9.64
C GLY A 107 7.81 -7.67 -10.84
N GLU A 108 7.48 -8.20 -12.01
CA GLU A 108 7.22 -7.42 -13.22
C GLU A 108 5.91 -6.64 -13.09
N LEU A 109 4.86 -7.28 -12.58
CA LEU A 109 3.56 -6.65 -12.35
C LEU A 109 3.67 -5.46 -11.40
N ILE A 110 4.45 -5.60 -10.31
CA ILE A 110 4.71 -4.49 -9.38
C ILE A 110 5.45 -3.35 -10.10
N ASN A 111 6.51 -3.65 -10.87
CA ASN A 111 7.25 -2.62 -11.60
C ASN A 111 6.37 -1.87 -12.60
N ILE A 112 5.52 -2.58 -13.36
CA ILE A 112 4.57 -1.99 -14.31
C ILE A 112 3.60 -1.05 -13.60
N ALA A 113 3.06 -1.46 -12.45
CA ALA A 113 2.17 -0.62 -11.66
C ALA A 113 2.87 0.67 -11.18
N LEU A 114 4.11 0.56 -10.68
CA LEU A 114 4.90 1.71 -10.23
C LEU A 114 5.25 2.67 -11.36
N GLU A 115 5.60 2.16 -12.54
CA GLU A 115 5.85 2.97 -13.74
C GLU A 115 4.57 3.71 -14.16
N ALA A 116 3.42 3.04 -14.20
CA ALA A 116 2.15 3.68 -14.52
C ALA A 116 1.79 4.78 -13.51
N ILE A 117 2.02 4.55 -12.21
CA ILE A 117 1.82 5.54 -11.16
C ILE A 117 2.78 6.73 -11.33
N GLU A 118 4.06 6.50 -11.60
CA GLU A 118 5.03 7.57 -11.85
C GLU A 118 4.62 8.42 -13.06
N GLU A 119 4.26 7.78 -14.17
CA GLU A 119 3.83 8.44 -15.40
C GLU A 119 2.56 9.27 -15.23
N ALA A 120 1.60 8.79 -14.43
CA ALA A 120 0.38 9.53 -14.11
C ALA A 120 0.61 10.71 -13.14
N ASN A 121 1.76 10.75 -12.46
CA ASN A 121 2.06 11.70 -11.40
C ASN A 121 3.45 12.37 -11.57
N LYS A 122 3.91 12.56 -12.80
CA LYS A 122 5.29 13.02 -13.11
C LYS A 122 5.75 14.22 -12.30
N GLU A 123 4.90 15.22 -12.12
CA GLU A 123 5.23 16.44 -11.37
C GLU A 123 5.66 16.16 -9.91
N LYS A 124 5.26 15.03 -9.34
CA LYS A 124 5.49 14.66 -7.93
C LYS A 124 6.40 13.45 -7.76
N LEU A 125 6.35 12.51 -8.71
CA LEU A 125 6.99 11.19 -8.57
C LEU A 125 8.12 10.94 -9.56
N GLU A 126 8.46 11.89 -10.44
CA GLU A 126 9.58 11.70 -11.37
C GLU A 126 10.86 11.31 -10.64
N GLY A 127 11.38 10.13 -11.00
CA GLY A 127 12.62 9.60 -10.45
C GLY A 127 12.52 8.96 -9.07
N VAL A 128 11.33 8.94 -8.45
CA VAL A 128 11.14 8.37 -7.11
C VAL A 128 11.38 6.86 -7.09
N PHE A 129 11.00 6.14 -8.15
CA PHE A 129 11.13 4.67 -8.20
C PHE A 129 12.35 4.16 -8.97
N ARG A 130 13.19 5.05 -9.54
CA ARG A 130 14.30 4.65 -10.44
C ARG A 130 15.31 3.67 -9.86
N ASN A 131 15.47 3.64 -8.53
CA ASN A 131 16.41 2.75 -7.85
C ASN A 131 15.75 1.47 -7.30
N ILE A 132 14.54 1.15 -7.75
CA ILE A 132 13.76 0.03 -7.26
C ILE A 132 13.38 -0.86 -8.43
N ASP A 133 13.75 -2.13 -8.31
CA ASP A 133 13.40 -3.16 -9.28
C ASP A 133 12.95 -4.41 -8.52
N PHE A 134 11.65 -4.66 -8.53
CA PHE A 134 11.05 -5.84 -7.92
C PHE A 134 11.38 -7.15 -8.67
N ASN A 135 12.08 -7.09 -9.81
CA ASN A 135 12.68 -8.25 -10.46
C ASN A 135 14.18 -8.44 -10.19
N SER A 136 14.81 -7.54 -9.43
CA SER A 136 16.26 -7.56 -9.17
C SER A 136 16.69 -8.86 -8.49
N GLU A 137 17.46 -9.70 -9.21
CA GLU A 137 18.06 -10.91 -8.62
C GLU A 137 19.16 -10.57 -7.62
N ALA A 138 19.88 -9.46 -7.83
CA ALA A 138 20.93 -9.00 -6.92
C ALA A 138 20.36 -8.62 -5.55
N ALA A 139 19.21 -7.93 -5.53
CA ALA A 139 18.57 -7.51 -4.30
C ALA A 139 17.67 -8.62 -3.70
N LEU A 140 16.83 -9.27 -4.51
CA LEU A 140 15.76 -10.13 -4.00
C LEU A 140 16.02 -11.64 -4.18
N GLY A 141 17.12 -12.00 -4.84
CA GLY A 141 17.50 -13.38 -5.13
C GLY A 141 16.85 -13.96 -6.39
N ARG A 142 17.11 -15.25 -6.65
CA ARG A 142 16.62 -15.96 -7.85
C ARG A 142 15.10 -16.00 -7.87
N THR A 143 14.51 -16.15 -9.06
CA THR A 143 13.05 -16.13 -9.34
C THR A 143 12.18 -16.75 -8.24
N ARG A 144 12.45 -18.00 -7.84
CA ARG A 144 11.64 -18.66 -6.81
C ARG A 144 11.72 -17.95 -5.46
N GLN A 145 12.92 -17.60 -5.00
CA GLN A 145 13.11 -16.92 -3.71
C GLN A 145 12.52 -15.52 -3.74
N ARG A 146 12.75 -14.79 -4.83
CA ARG A 146 12.17 -13.47 -5.05
C ARG A 146 10.65 -13.52 -4.99
N ASN A 147 10.00 -14.40 -5.76
CA ASN A 147 8.54 -14.48 -5.79
C ASN A 147 7.96 -14.84 -4.41
N GLU A 148 8.58 -15.76 -3.66
CA GLU A 148 8.17 -16.06 -2.29
C GLU A 148 8.28 -14.83 -1.38
N ARG A 149 9.37 -14.05 -1.47
CA ARG A 149 9.53 -12.81 -0.70
C ARG A 149 8.47 -11.76 -1.06
N LEU A 150 8.21 -11.57 -2.34
CA LEU A 150 7.23 -10.59 -2.82
C LEU A 150 5.82 -10.98 -2.42
N LYS A 151 5.52 -12.27 -2.46
CA LYS A 151 4.27 -12.80 -1.92
C LYS A 151 4.15 -12.49 -0.44
N HIS A 152 5.15 -12.83 0.37
CA HIS A 152 5.13 -12.53 1.80
C HIS A 152 5.02 -11.03 2.08
N LEU A 153 5.74 -10.19 1.32
CA LEU A 153 5.62 -8.74 1.42
C LEU A 153 4.18 -8.27 1.20
N LEU A 154 3.54 -8.72 0.13
CA LEU A 154 2.13 -8.42 -0.15
C LEU A 154 1.19 -9.04 0.90
N GLU A 155 1.56 -10.13 1.55
CA GLU A 155 0.76 -10.71 2.64
C GLU A 155 0.92 -9.91 3.94
N ASP A 156 2.12 -9.45 4.26
CA ASP A 156 2.43 -8.62 5.44
C ASP A 156 1.72 -7.27 5.38
N PHE A 157 1.68 -6.64 4.20
CA PHE A 157 0.99 -5.37 3.97
C PHE A 157 -0.53 -5.51 3.81
N HIS A 158 -1.06 -6.73 3.72
CA HIS A 158 -2.52 -7.00 3.70
C HIS A 158 -3.05 -7.38 5.09
N ASP A 159 -2.30 -7.07 6.15
CA ASP A 159 -2.77 -7.27 7.52
C ASP A 159 -3.89 -6.27 7.85
N PRO A 160 -5.05 -6.72 8.37
CA PRO A 160 -6.16 -5.83 8.72
C PRO A 160 -5.82 -4.75 9.76
N ARG A 161 -4.70 -4.88 10.48
CA ARG A 161 -4.21 -3.84 11.39
C ARG A 161 -3.60 -2.62 10.67
N LEU A 162 -3.45 -2.69 9.35
CA LEU A 162 -3.01 -1.57 8.52
C LEU A 162 -4.17 -0.81 7.85
N ASP A 163 -5.41 -1.27 8.04
CA ASP A 163 -6.61 -0.63 7.49
C ASP A 163 -7.24 0.31 8.53
#